data_AF-A0A9D9HCI5-F1
#
_entry.id   AF-A0A9D9HCI5-F1
#
_cell.length_a   1.000
_cell.length_b   1.000
_cell.length_c   1.000
_cell.angle_alpha   90.00
_cell.angle_beta   90.00
_cell.angle_gamma   90.00
#
_symmetry.space_group_name_H-M   'P 1'
#
loop_
_entity.id
_entity.type
_entity.pdbx_description
1 polymer ?
#
loop_
_entity_poly.entity_id
_entity_poly.type
_entity_poly.pdbx_seq_one_letter_code
_entity_poly.pdbx_strand_id
1 'polypeptide(L)'
;MQTLVTHWRGLWEQGELPFYLVELAPYLYSNESRHGGTSGALLREAQFEAARSIPNSGIVCTNDLAYPYEDVQIHPCRKKEVGQRLAWLALNRAYGFDSIDCEGPVFREMEVVGNEAVLRFDNDRNGFSPWYGLEGFEIAGEDRMFHKAEAHVIPGQKCVKVSSEAVKKPVAVRYGFRDFCSGNLTGARNLPAFPFRTDDWQ
;
A
#
# COMPACT_ATOMS: atom_id res chain seq x y z
N MET A 1 -7.69 14.67 -8.73
CA MET A 1 -7.95 13.51 -9.61
C MET A 1 -9.39 13.46 -10.11
N GLN A 2 -10.40 13.51 -9.24
CA GLN A 2 -11.82 13.40 -9.64
C GLN A 2 -12.26 14.38 -10.72
N THR A 3 -11.87 15.66 -10.63
CA THR A 3 -12.15 16.67 -11.65
C THR A 3 -11.58 16.30 -13.02
N LEU A 4 -10.35 15.76 -13.07
CA LEU A 4 -9.70 15.33 -14.32
C LEU A 4 -10.48 14.17 -14.95
N VAL A 5 -10.79 13.13 -14.17
CA VAL A 5 -11.53 11.96 -14.68
C VAL A 5 -12.91 12.35 -15.17
N THR A 6 -13.63 13.17 -14.39
CA THR A 6 -14.96 13.67 -14.77
C THR A 6 -14.91 14.47 -16.06
N HIS A 7 -13.93 15.37 -16.19
CA HIS A 7 -13.77 16.17 -17.39
C HIS A 7 -13.46 15.30 -18.63
N TRP A 8 -12.53 14.35 -18.51
CA TRP A 8 -12.16 13.47 -19.61
C TRP A 8 -13.30 12.53 -20.05
N ARG A 9 -14.05 11.96 -19.09
CA ARG A 9 -15.27 11.18 -19.41
C ARG A 9 -16.31 12.03 -20.13
N GLY A 10 -16.46 13.30 -19.72
CA GLY A 10 -17.35 14.25 -20.39
C GLY A 10 -16.91 14.60 -21.82
N LEU A 11 -15.59 14.70 -22.08
CA LEU A 11 -15.07 14.97 -23.42
C LEU A 11 -15.19 13.76 -24.36
N TRP A 12 -14.99 12.54 -23.86
CA TRP A 12 -15.03 11.34 -24.69
C TRP A 12 -16.42 10.74 -24.87
N GLU A 13 -17.37 11.05 -23.98
CA GLU A 13 -18.75 10.57 -24.04
C GLU A 13 -18.87 9.02 -24.12
N GLN A 14 -17.91 8.29 -23.52
CA GLN A 14 -17.88 6.82 -23.47
C GLN A 14 -18.39 6.26 -22.12
N GLY A 15 -19.26 6.99 -21.44
CA GLY A 15 -19.81 6.61 -20.14
C GLY A 15 -18.73 6.48 -19.06
N GLU A 16 -18.82 5.41 -18.27
CA GLU A 16 -17.87 5.10 -17.20
C GLU A 16 -16.60 4.45 -17.75
N LEU A 17 -15.86 5.16 -18.62
CA LEU A 17 -14.58 4.66 -19.15
C LEU A 17 -13.63 4.30 -17.98
N PRO A 18 -13.01 3.10 -17.95
CA PRO A 18 -12.10 2.71 -16.87
C PRO A 18 -10.93 3.67 -16.75
N PHE A 19 -10.57 4.03 -15.51
CA PHE A 19 -9.44 4.92 -15.23
C PHE A 19 -8.45 4.24 -14.28
N TYR A 20 -7.27 3.85 -14.77
CA TYR A 20 -6.28 3.14 -13.95
C TYR A 20 -5.05 4.00 -13.69
N LEU A 21 -4.71 4.16 -12.42
CA LEU A 21 -3.61 4.97 -11.93
C LEU A 21 -2.38 4.09 -11.64
N VAL A 22 -1.22 4.73 -11.68
CA VAL A 22 0.04 4.17 -11.17
C VAL A 22 0.40 4.96 -9.92
N GLU A 23 0.60 4.26 -8.80
CA GLU A 23 1.09 4.87 -7.57
C GLU A 23 2.45 5.53 -7.83
N LEU A 24 2.65 6.70 -7.23
CA LEU A 24 3.92 7.42 -7.25
C LEU A 24 5.07 6.49 -6.83
N ALA A 25 6.16 6.51 -7.59
CA ALA A 25 7.33 5.69 -7.29
C ALA A 25 7.91 6.05 -5.91
N PRO A 26 8.41 5.08 -5.13
CA PRO A 26 9.20 5.39 -3.94
C PRO A 26 10.47 6.13 -4.35
N TYR A 27 10.76 7.24 -3.67
CA TYR A 27 11.91 8.11 -3.90
C TYR A 27 12.10 8.98 -2.66
N LEU A 28 13.32 9.39 -2.34
CA LEU A 28 13.60 10.34 -1.25
C LEU A 28 13.11 11.76 -1.60
N TYR A 29 11.81 12.01 -1.43
CA TYR A 29 11.14 13.26 -1.79
C TYR A 29 11.49 14.44 -0.86
N SER A 30 11.85 14.16 0.38
CA SER A 30 12.26 15.16 1.36
C SER A 30 13.78 15.13 1.58
N ASN A 31 14.32 16.28 1.98
CA ASN A 31 15.70 16.40 2.45
C ASN A 31 15.87 15.90 3.90
N GLU A 32 14.83 15.31 4.49
CA GLU A 32 14.94 14.65 5.78
C GLU A 32 15.85 13.42 5.64
N SER A 33 16.32 12.88 6.78
CA SER A 33 17.20 11.71 6.75
C SER A 33 16.61 10.59 5.87
N ARG A 34 17.46 9.73 5.28
CA ARG A 34 17.11 8.69 4.29
C ARG A 34 15.92 7.76 4.66
N HIS A 35 15.37 7.85 5.88
CA HIS A 35 14.28 7.04 6.39
C HIS A 35 13.18 7.83 7.13
N GLY A 36 13.22 9.17 7.12
CA GLY A 36 12.32 10.02 7.92
C GLY A 36 11.10 10.57 7.17
N GLY A 37 11.29 10.97 5.92
CA GLY A 37 10.28 11.69 5.16
C GLY A 37 8.99 10.92 4.90
N THR A 38 7.87 11.63 4.86
CA THR A 38 6.53 11.08 4.58
C THR A 38 5.79 11.78 3.44
N SER A 39 6.38 12.80 2.82
CA SER A 39 5.75 13.57 1.73
C SER A 39 5.27 12.69 0.57
N GLY A 40 6.10 11.73 0.14
CA GLY A 40 5.75 10.75 -0.88
C GLY A 40 4.70 9.75 -0.39
N ALA A 41 4.74 9.35 0.88
CA ALA A 41 3.73 8.47 1.47
C ALA A 41 2.34 9.13 1.51
N LEU A 42 2.27 10.40 1.92
CA LEU A 42 1.04 11.20 1.93
C LEU A 42 0.45 11.37 0.52
N LEU A 43 1.29 11.60 -0.48
CA LEU A 43 0.82 11.68 -1.87
C LEU A 43 0.29 10.33 -2.38
N ARG A 44 0.94 9.22 -2.02
CA ARG A 44 0.48 7.87 -2.38
C ARG A 44 -0.83 7.51 -1.70
N GLU A 45 -0.99 7.85 -0.43
CA GLU A 45 -2.26 7.75 0.29
C GLU A 45 -3.36 8.54 -0.46
N ALA A 46 -3.10 9.79 -0.83
CA ALA A 46 -4.06 10.59 -1.60
C ALA A 46 -4.39 9.99 -2.99
N GLN A 47 -3.43 9.38 -3.67
CA GLN A 47 -3.67 8.68 -4.94
C GLN A 47 -4.54 7.42 -4.73
N PHE A 48 -4.28 6.67 -3.66
CA PHE A 48 -5.05 5.47 -3.31
C PHE A 48 -6.50 5.82 -2.99
N GLU A 49 -6.74 6.82 -2.14
CA GLU A 49 -8.07 7.31 -1.80
C GLU A 49 -8.81 7.88 -3.01
N ALA A 50 -8.11 8.60 -3.89
CA ALA A 50 -8.69 9.07 -5.15
C ALA A 50 -9.13 7.91 -6.04
N ALA A 51 -8.33 6.85 -6.15
CA ALA A 51 -8.67 5.69 -6.97
C ALA A 51 -9.87 4.90 -6.42
N ARG A 52 -10.06 4.86 -5.09
CA ARG A 52 -11.21 4.21 -4.44
C ARG A 52 -12.51 5.01 -4.52
N SER A 53 -12.42 6.34 -4.49
CA SER A 53 -13.59 7.23 -4.51
C SER A 53 -14.15 7.47 -5.92
N ILE A 54 -13.36 7.26 -6.97
CA ILE A 54 -13.79 7.44 -8.36
C ILE A 54 -14.39 6.12 -8.89
N PRO A 55 -15.64 6.10 -9.38
CA PRO A 55 -16.24 4.90 -9.95
C PRO A 55 -15.47 4.39 -11.18
N ASN A 56 -15.45 3.07 -11.35
CA ASN A 56 -14.70 2.37 -12.41
C ASN A 56 -13.23 2.85 -12.52
N SER A 57 -12.59 3.02 -11.36
CA SER A 57 -11.19 3.40 -11.25
C SER A 57 -10.42 2.35 -10.45
N GLY A 58 -9.10 2.37 -10.57
CA GLY A 58 -8.22 1.53 -9.77
C GLY A 58 -6.79 2.05 -9.81
N ILE A 59 -5.92 1.50 -8.99
CA ILE A 59 -4.53 1.92 -8.87
C ILE A 59 -3.65 0.69 -8.68
N VAL A 60 -2.43 0.74 -9.23
CA VAL A 60 -1.40 -0.27 -8.98
C VAL A 60 -0.33 0.30 -8.05
N CYS A 61 -0.02 -0.43 -6.98
CA CYS A 61 1.08 -0.11 -6.06
C CYS A 61 2.41 -0.28 -6.78
N THR A 62 3.39 0.57 -6.46
CA THR A 62 4.75 0.52 -7.01
C THR A 62 5.84 0.54 -5.94
N ASN A 63 5.47 0.62 -4.66
CA ASN A 63 6.40 0.72 -3.54
C ASN A 63 7.43 -0.43 -3.43
N ASP A 64 7.11 -1.62 -3.94
CA ASP A 64 8.00 -2.79 -4.01
C ASP A 64 8.75 -2.93 -5.35
N LEU A 65 8.54 -2.00 -6.28
CA LEU A 65 9.10 -2.01 -7.65
C LEU A 65 10.31 -1.06 -7.80
N ALA A 66 10.98 -0.74 -6.71
CA ALA A 66 12.30 -0.09 -6.72
C ALA A 66 13.30 -0.96 -5.97
N TYR A 67 14.52 -1.03 -6.47
CA TYR A 67 15.60 -1.67 -5.74
C TYR A 67 16.08 -0.78 -4.59
N PRO A 68 16.64 -1.33 -3.49
CA PRO A 68 17.13 -0.52 -2.37
C PRO A 68 18.17 0.55 -2.75
N TYR A 69 18.93 0.35 -3.84
CA TYR A 69 19.92 1.31 -4.34
C TYR A 69 19.32 2.40 -5.26
N GLU A 70 18.02 2.35 -5.56
CA GLU A 70 17.29 3.31 -6.38
C GLU A 70 16.62 4.41 -5.53
N ASP A 71 17.01 4.59 -4.27
CA ASP A 71 16.43 5.56 -3.32
C ASP A 71 16.48 7.03 -3.81
N VAL A 72 17.49 7.37 -4.62
CA VAL A 72 17.67 8.66 -5.29
C VAL A 72 17.35 8.62 -6.79
N GLN A 73 16.68 7.58 -7.28
CA GLN A 73 16.25 7.44 -8.67
C GLN A 73 14.74 7.64 -8.79
N ILE A 74 14.31 8.80 -9.28
CA ILE A 74 12.88 9.12 -9.46
C ILE A 74 12.23 8.32 -10.61
N HIS A 75 13.02 7.59 -11.39
CA HIS A 75 12.56 6.69 -12.45
C HIS A 75 13.04 5.23 -12.24
N PRO A 76 12.53 4.48 -11.23
CA PRO A 76 12.95 3.10 -10.97
C PRO A 76 12.80 2.19 -12.20
N CYS A 77 13.71 1.24 -12.40
CA CYS A 77 13.80 0.53 -13.68
C CYS A 77 12.75 -0.58 -13.90
N ARG A 78 12.04 -1.05 -12.86
CA ARG A 78 11.07 -2.17 -12.92
C ARG A 78 9.70 -1.78 -13.51
N LYS A 79 9.72 -1.23 -14.73
CA LYS A 79 8.53 -0.72 -15.43
C LYS A 79 7.66 -1.83 -16.05
N LYS A 80 8.25 -2.99 -16.35
CA LYS A 80 7.53 -4.13 -16.93
C LYS A 80 6.45 -4.63 -15.96
N GLU A 81 6.78 -4.73 -14.68
CA GLU A 81 5.88 -5.19 -13.63
C GLU A 81 4.75 -4.19 -13.36
N VAL A 82 5.02 -2.89 -13.48
CA VAL A 82 3.96 -1.86 -13.44
C VAL A 82 2.92 -2.10 -14.55
N GLY A 83 3.38 -2.29 -15.79
CA GLY A 83 2.51 -2.58 -16.93
C GLY A 83 1.75 -3.90 -16.76
N GLN A 84 2.40 -4.92 -16.19
CA GLN A 84 1.76 -6.21 -15.90
C GLN A 84 0.63 -6.08 -14.87
N ARG A 85 0.81 -5.29 -13.80
CA ARG A 85 -0.23 -5.03 -12.81
C ARG A 85 -1.42 -4.28 -13.42
N LEU A 86 -1.16 -3.29 -14.28
CA LEU A 86 -2.22 -2.58 -15.02
C LEU A 86 -2.99 -3.52 -15.96
N ALA A 87 -2.29 -4.44 -16.65
CA ALA A 87 -2.93 -5.43 -17.51
C ALA A 87 -3.84 -6.37 -16.71
N TRP A 88 -3.43 -6.82 -15.52
CA TRP A 88 -4.29 -7.63 -14.65
C TRP A 88 -5.53 -6.88 -14.19
N LEU A 89 -5.38 -5.60 -13.81
CA LEU A 89 -6.49 -4.73 -13.43
C LEU A 89 -7.50 -4.59 -14.57
N ALA A 90 -7.03 -4.33 -15.79
CA ALA A 90 -7.88 -4.26 -16.97
C ALA A 90 -8.58 -5.59 -17.27
N LEU A 91 -7.84 -6.70 -17.30
CA LEU A 91 -8.40 -8.02 -17.59
C LEU A 91 -9.52 -8.39 -16.62
N ASN A 92 -9.29 -8.19 -15.32
CA ASN A 92 -10.27 -8.49 -14.29
C ASN A 92 -11.48 -7.53 -14.36
N ARG A 93 -11.25 -6.22 -14.25
CA ARG A 93 -12.33 -5.23 -14.03
C ARG A 93 -13.04 -4.77 -15.30
N ALA A 94 -12.39 -4.82 -16.46
CA ALA A 94 -12.96 -4.32 -17.72
C ALA A 94 -13.30 -5.45 -18.71
N TYR A 95 -12.57 -6.57 -18.68
CA TYR A 95 -12.76 -7.67 -19.63
C TYR A 95 -13.42 -8.92 -19.02
N GLY A 96 -13.78 -8.90 -17.73
CA GLY A 96 -14.54 -9.97 -17.07
C GLY A 96 -13.73 -11.24 -16.76
N PHE A 97 -12.40 -11.15 -16.71
CA PHE A 97 -11.54 -12.26 -16.30
C PHE A 97 -11.40 -12.30 -14.77
N ASP A 98 -12.50 -12.60 -14.08
CA ASP A 98 -12.62 -12.53 -12.61
C ASP A 98 -11.65 -13.45 -11.85
N SER A 99 -11.10 -14.48 -12.51
CA SER A 99 -10.10 -15.40 -11.94
C SER A 99 -8.68 -14.83 -11.90
N ILE A 100 -8.45 -13.64 -12.48
CA ILE A 100 -7.17 -12.95 -12.42
C ILE A 100 -7.18 -12.01 -11.22
N ASP A 101 -6.50 -12.39 -10.14
CA ASP A 101 -6.25 -11.46 -9.03
C ASP A 101 -5.53 -10.21 -9.55
N CYS A 102 -6.07 -9.04 -9.23
CA CYS A 102 -5.54 -7.75 -9.68
C CYS A 102 -5.31 -6.74 -8.54
N GLU A 103 -5.71 -7.09 -7.32
CA GLU A 103 -5.54 -6.26 -6.13
C GLU A 103 -4.80 -7.02 -5.03
N GLY A 104 -3.88 -6.32 -4.36
CA GLY A 104 -3.22 -6.82 -3.16
C GLY A 104 -4.03 -6.50 -1.89
N PRO A 105 -3.51 -6.90 -0.72
CA PRO A 105 -4.15 -6.62 0.56
C PRO A 105 -4.35 -5.12 0.80
N VAL A 106 -5.51 -4.75 1.34
CA VAL A 106 -5.82 -3.36 1.70
C VAL A 106 -6.13 -3.32 3.19
N PHE A 107 -5.43 -2.47 3.96
CA PHE A 107 -5.71 -2.33 5.39
C PHE A 107 -7.19 -1.97 5.62
N ARG A 108 -7.82 -2.67 6.56
CA ARG A 108 -9.22 -2.45 6.93
C ARG A 108 -9.36 -1.93 8.35
N GLU A 109 -8.73 -2.62 9.30
CA GLU A 109 -8.90 -2.32 10.72
C GLU A 109 -7.71 -2.78 11.55
N MET A 110 -7.54 -2.10 12.68
CA MET A 110 -6.57 -2.43 13.72
C MET A 110 -7.31 -2.64 15.04
N GLU A 111 -6.99 -3.73 15.72
CA GLU A 111 -7.42 -4.03 17.07
C GLU A 111 -6.16 -4.17 17.96
N VAL A 112 -6.20 -3.65 19.18
CA VAL A 112 -5.09 -3.80 20.13
C VAL A 112 -5.40 -4.93 21.10
N VAL A 113 -4.53 -5.94 21.16
CA VAL A 113 -4.65 -7.09 22.06
C VAL A 113 -3.39 -7.18 22.92
N GLY A 114 -3.51 -6.78 24.18
CA GLY A 114 -2.35 -6.68 25.08
C GLY A 114 -1.37 -5.61 24.60
N ASN A 115 -0.16 -6.04 24.21
CA ASN A 115 0.91 -5.18 23.68
C ASN A 115 1.10 -5.32 22.16
N GLU A 116 0.17 -5.98 21.46
CA GLU A 116 0.24 -6.21 20.01
C GLU A 116 -0.90 -5.48 19.30
N ALA A 117 -0.61 -4.97 18.11
CA ALA A 117 -1.62 -4.52 17.15
C ALA A 117 -1.95 -5.68 16.19
N VAL A 118 -3.23 -6.02 16.10
CA VAL A 118 -3.78 -7.04 15.18
C VAL A 118 -4.42 -6.32 14.01
N LEU A 119 -3.85 -6.49 12.83
CA LEU A 119 -4.28 -5.85 11.59
C LEU A 119 -5.05 -6.82 10.71
N ARG A 120 -6.16 -6.35 10.15
CA ARG A 120 -6.96 -7.10 9.18
C ARG A 120 -7.05 -6.34 7.86
N PHE A 121 -7.20 -7.11 6.79
CA PHE A 121 -7.09 -6.61 5.43
C PHE A 121 -8.27 -7.08 4.58
N ASP A 122 -8.70 -6.26 3.64
CA ASP A 122 -9.48 -6.70 2.49
C ASP A 122 -8.56 -7.34 1.44
N ASN A 123 -9.15 -8.03 0.45
CA ASN A 123 -8.44 -8.73 -0.62
C ASN A 123 -7.45 -9.81 -0.12
N ASP A 124 -7.73 -10.37 1.05
CA ASP A 124 -6.94 -11.41 1.73
C ASP A 124 -7.46 -12.84 1.43
N ARG A 125 -8.23 -13.03 0.35
CA ARG A 125 -8.96 -14.27 0.08
C ARG A 125 -8.05 -15.49 0.10
N ASN A 126 -6.88 -15.35 -0.50
CA ASN A 126 -5.85 -16.39 -0.59
C ASN A 126 -4.79 -16.29 0.51
N GLY A 127 -5.03 -15.48 1.55
CA GLY A 127 -4.09 -15.22 2.62
C GLY A 127 -2.95 -14.29 2.20
N PHE A 128 -1.88 -14.33 3.00
CA PHE A 128 -0.65 -13.56 2.78
C PHE A 128 0.48 -14.51 2.40
N SER A 129 1.49 -14.00 1.69
CA SER A 129 2.67 -14.78 1.28
C SER A 129 3.93 -14.32 2.03
N PRO A 130 4.08 -14.60 3.35
CA PRO A 130 5.29 -14.25 4.09
C PRO A 130 6.40 -15.25 3.76
N TRP A 131 7.32 -14.91 2.84
CA TRP A 131 8.44 -15.77 2.50
C TRP A 131 9.53 -15.79 3.58
N TYR A 132 9.94 -14.61 4.08
CA TYR A 132 11.03 -14.43 5.04
C TYR A 132 10.69 -13.31 6.03
N GLY A 133 9.75 -13.57 6.95
CA GLY A 133 9.24 -12.55 7.87
C GLY A 133 8.52 -11.39 7.16
N LEU A 134 7.96 -10.47 7.94
CA LEU A 134 7.35 -9.26 7.41
C LEU A 134 8.18 -8.02 7.75
N GLU A 135 8.40 -7.19 6.74
CA GLU A 135 9.17 -5.95 6.79
C GLU A 135 8.32 -4.75 6.40
N GLY A 136 8.76 -3.55 6.81
CA GLY A 136 8.11 -2.29 6.47
C GLY A 136 7.10 -1.79 7.49
N PHE A 137 6.95 -2.46 8.64
CA PHE A 137 6.06 -2.03 9.72
C PHE A 137 6.76 -1.13 10.74
N GLU A 138 6.07 -0.08 11.15
CA GLU A 138 6.40 0.78 12.28
C GLU A 138 5.19 0.87 13.23
N ILE A 139 5.44 0.98 14.54
CA ILE A 139 4.40 1.05 15.57
C ILE A 139 4.74 2.16 16.55
N ALA A 140 3.71 2.86 17.04
CA ALA A 140 3.85 3.95 18.00
C ALA A 140 2.90 3.79 19.19
N GLY A 141 3.33 4.30 20.34
CA GLY A 141 2.50 4.49 21.52
C GLY A 141 1.90 5.89 21.59
N GLU A 142 1.37 6.27 22.76
CA GLU A 142 0.77 7.59 22.99
C GLU A 142 1.75 8.76 22.79
N ASP A 143 3.06 8.50 22.89
CA ASP A 143 4.14 9.47 22.62
C ASP A 143 4.31 9.80 21.12
N ARG A 144 3.60 9.08 20.24
CA ARG A 144 3.61 9.22 18.78
C ARG A 144 4.98 8.97 18.14
N MET A 145 5.91 8.35 18.88
CA MET A 145 7.21 7.98 18.34
C MET A 145 7.09 6.63 17.64
N PHE A 146 7.32 6.61 16.33
CA PHE A 146 7.32 5.38 15.55
C PHE A 146 8.63 4.62 15.74
N HIS A 147 8.49 3.34 16.12
CA HIS A 147 9.57 2.39 16.22
C HIS A 147 9.41 1.30 15.16
N LYS A 148 10.51 0.78 14.63
CA LYS A 148 10.47 -0.45 13.81
C LYS A 148 9.75 -1.54 14.59
N ALA A 149 8.85 -2.25 13.90
CA ALA A 149 8.04 -3.30 14.48
C ALA A 149 8.38 -4.67 13.89
N GLU A 150 8.24 -5.69 14.71
CA GLU A 150 8.19 -7.07 14.25
C GLU A 150 6.77 -7.39 13.81
N ALA A 151 6.63 -8.13 12.70
CA ALA A 151 5.34 -8.51 12.17
C ALA A 151 5.31 -9.97 11.73
N HIS A 152 4.18 -10.63 11.99
CA HIS A 152 3.97 -12.02 11.57
C HIS A 152 2.52 -12.28 11.20
N VAL A 153 2.33 -13.15 10.20
CA VAL A 153 1.01 -13.70 9.84
C VAL A 153 0.71 -14.83 10.80
N ILE A 154 -0.49 -14.85 11.37
CA ILE A 154 -0.91 -15.97 12.20
C ILE A 154 -1.40 -17.11 11.30
N PRO A 155 -0.81 -18.32 11.37
CA PRO A 155 -1.27 -19.45 10.58
C PRO A 155 -2.76 -19.74 10.80
N GLY A 156 -3.51 -19.87 9.71
CA GLY A 156 -4.96 -20.11 9.77
C GLY A 156 -5.81 -18.89 10.13
N GLN A 157 -5.21 -17.73 10.42
CA GLN A 157 -5.94 -16.47 10.60
C GLN A 157 -5.54 -15.47 9.52
N LYS A 158 -6.52 -14.70 9.05
CA LYS A 158 -6.28 -13.65 8.05
C LYS A 158 -5.98 -12.32 8.73
N CYS A 159 -4.89 -12.29 9.49
CA CYS A 159 -4.42 -11.09 10.16
C CYS A 159 -2.90 -11.07 10.30
N VAL A 160 -2.38 -9.86 10.45
CA VAL A 160 -0.97 -9.60 10.76
C VAL A 160 -0.88 -9.05 12.18
N LYS A 161 -0.08 -9.67 13.02
CA LYS A 161 0.28 -9.13 14.33
C LYS A 161 1.53 -8.28 14.21
N VAL A 162 1.51 -7.11 14.84
CA VAL A 162 2.59 -6.14 14.83
C VAL A 162 2.90 -5.74 16.27
N SER A 163 4.17 -5.78 16.65
CA SER A 163 4.61 -5.43 18.00
C SER A 163 6.03 -4.87 18.02
N SER A 164 6.41 -4.21 19.11
CA SER A 164 7.77 -3.73 19.33
C SER A 164 8.08 -3.76 20.82
N GLU A 165 9.29 -4.18 21.20
CA GLU A 165 9.70 -4.16 22.60
C GLU A 165 9.67 -2.76 23.21
N ALA A 166 9.88 -1.73 22.38
CA ALA A 166 9.84 -0.32 22.75
C ALA A 166 8.41 0.22 23.00
N VAL A 167 7.38 -0.43 22.46
CA VAL A 167 6.00 0.06 22.50
C VAL A 167 5.12 -0.93 23.26
N LYS A 168 4.84 -0.64 24.53
CA LYS A 168 4.02 -1.53 25.40
C LYS A 168 2.51 -1.35 25.21
N LYS A 169 2.08 -0.17 24.74
CA LYS A 169 0.67 0.16 24.49
C LYS A 169 0.55 0.77 23.08
N PRO A 170 0.39 -0.07 22.04
CA PRO A 170 0.23 0.42 20.69
C PRO A 170 -1.01 1.31 20.55
N VAL A 171 -0.85 2.43 19.84
CA VAL A 171 -1.99 3.28 19.43
C VAL A 171 -2.00 3.55 17.93
N ALA A 172 -0.88 3.35 17.24
CA ALA A 172 -0.79 3.51 15.79
C ALA A 172 0.20 2.52 15.15
N VAL A 173 -0.10 2.12 13.92
CA VAL A 173 0.78 1.34 13.04
C VAL A 173 0.87 2.01 11.67
N ARG A 174 2.06 1.94 11.07
CA ARG A 174 2.34 2.34 9.70
C ARG A 174 2.99 1.18 8.95
N TYR A 175 2.67 1.05 7.66
CA TYR A 175 3.29 0.08 6.75
C TYR A 175 3.74 0.78 5.47
N GLY A 176 5.04 0.73 5.17
CA GLY A 176 5.61 1.37 3.98
C GLY A 176 5.38 2.89 3.89
N PHE A 177 4.98 3.53 5.01
CA PHE A 177 4.53 4.93 5.06
C PHE A 177 5.71 5.90 5.24
N ARG A 178 6.69 5.81 4.34
CA ARG A 178 7.82 6.74 4.22
C ARG A 178 8.06 7.08 2.75
N ASP A 179 8.87 8.09 2.46
CA ASP A 179 9.27 8.47 1.11
C ASP A 179 9.86 7.30 0.32
N PHE A 180 10.77 6.55 0.97
CA PHE A 180 11.37 5.33 0.45
C PHE A 180 11.41 4.24 1.53
N CYS A 181 10.41 3.36 1.52
CA CYS A 181 10.37 2.20 2.41
C CYS A 181 9.55 1.09 1.76
N SER A 182 10.24 0.16 1.09
CA SER A 182 9.60 -1.04 0.58
C SER A 182 9.22 -1.96 1.74
N GLY A 183 7.96 -2.35 1.80
CA GLY A 183 7.50 -3.47 2.62
C GLY A 183 7.36 -4.74 1.77
N ASN A 184 7.17 -5.88 2.42
CA ASN A 184 7.07 -7.18 1.74
C ASN A 184 5.74 -7.92 2.00
N LEU A 185 4.74 -7.28 2.60
CA LEU A 185 3.41 -7.86 2.75
C LEU A 185 2.76 -7.98 1.38
N THR A 186 2.52 -9.22 0.95
CA THR A 186 1.91 -9.54 -0.34
C THR A 186 0.76 -10.53 -0.17
N GLY A 187 -0.22 -10.46 -1.07
CA GLY A 187 -1.33 -11.40 -1.17
C GLY A 187 -1.17 -12.36 -2.34
N ALA A 188 -2.29 -12.65 -3.01
CA ALA A 188 -2.31 -13.47 -4.23
C ALA A 188 -1.44 -12.86 -5.34
N ARG A 189 -0.84 -13.72 -6.19
CA ARG A 189 0.08 -13.31 -7.28
C ARG A 189 1.25 -12.42 -6.85
N ASN A 190 1.62 -12.45 -5.56
CA ASN A 190 2.60 -11.53 -4.97
C ASN A 190 2.23 -10.04 -5.18
N LEU A 191 0.93 -9.73 -5.26
CA LEU A 191 0.47 -8.34 -5.30
C LEU A 191 0.71 -7.70 -3.92
N PRO A 192 1.40 -6.56 -3.85
CA PRO A 192 1.78 -5.93 -2.60
C PRO A 192 0.56 -5.30 -1.92
N ALA A 193 0.60 -5.27 -0.59
CA ALA A 193 -0.26 -4.38 0.16
C ALA A 193 0.08 -2.92 -0.17
N PHE A 194 -0.93 -2.07 -0.26
CA PHE A 194 -0.70 -0.63 -0.35
C PHE A 194 -0.10 -0.11 0.96
N PRO A 195 0.82 0.87 0.92
CA PRO A 195 1.23 1.59 2.11
C PRO A 195 0.02 2.18 2.84
N PHE A 196 0.03 2.13 4.17
CA PHE A 196 -1.06 2.66 4.99
C PHE A 196 -0.55 3.15 6.35
N ARG A 197 -1.42 3.88 7.04
CA ARG A 197 -1.28 4.26 8.45
C ARG A 197 -2.61 4.09 9.17
N THR A 198 -2.56 3.91 10.48
CA THR A 198 -3.76 3.86 11.33
C THR A 198 -3.97 5.14 12.13
N ASP A 199 -3.03 6.08 12.04
CA ASP A 199 -3.12 7.41 12.63
C ASP A 199 -3.57 8.46 11.60
N ASP A 200 -4.02 9.62 12.10
CA ASP A 200 -4.37 10.81 11.32
C ASP A 200 -3.39 11.98 11.58
N TRP A 201 -2.18 11.67 12.09
CA TRP A 201 -1.23 12.69 12.54
C TRP A 201 -0.50 13.36 11.37
N GLN A 202 -0.01 14.59 11.60
CA GLN A 202 0.83 15.32 10.64
C GLN A 202 2.31 14.97 10.82
#